data_AF-A0A6G3SJZ9-F1
#
_entry.id   AF-A0A6G3SJZ9-F1
#
_cell.length_a   1.000
_cell.length_b   1.000
_cell.length_c   1.000
_cell.angle_alpha   90.00
_cell.angle_beta   90.00
_cell.angle_gamma   90.00
#
_symmetry.space_group_name_H-M   'P 1'
#
loop_
_entity.id
_entity.type
_entity.pdbx_description
1 polymer ?
#
loop_
_entity_poly.entity_id
_entity_poly.type
_entity_poly.pdbx_seq_one_letter_code
_entity_poly.pdbx_strand_id
1 'polypeptide(L)' 'MRPLTSQDPRAVGPYRTLARLGSGGMGVVYLARTAGGTLAAVKVIRAEHADDPGFRA' A
#
# COMPACT_ATOMS: atom_id res chain seq x y z
N MET A 1 0.89 10.31 9.41
CA MET A 1 0.33 8.93 9.33
C MET A 1 -1.13 8.96 9.74
N ARG A 2 -1.98 8.16 9.10
CA ARG A 2 -3.43 8.09 9.38
C ARG A 2 -3.86 6.63 9.64
N PRO A 3 -4.87 6.38 10.49
CA PRO A 3 -5.40 5.03 10.71
C PRO A 3 -5.95 4.40 9.43
N LEU A 4 -5.97 3.07 9.38
CA LEU A 4 -6.67 2.33 8.32
C LEU A 4 -8.18 2.46 8.51
N THR A 5 -8.90 2.61 7.41
CA THR A 5 -10.35 2.57 7.33
C THR A 5 -10.83 1.17 6.92
N SER A 6 -12.15 0.94 6.91
CA SER A 6 -12.73 -0.31 6.39
C SER A 6 -12.51 -0.51 4.89
N GLN A 7 -12.21 0.57 4.16
CA GLN A 7 -11.95 0.55 2.72
C GLN A 7 -10.48 0.28 2.38
N ASP A 8 -9.60 0.28 3.38
CA ASP A 8 -8.18 0.02 3.17
C ASP A 8 -7.89 -1.49 3.18
N PRO A 9 -7.03 -1.99 2.27
CA PRO A 9 -6.64 -3.38 2.28
C PRO A 9 -5.92 -3.69 3.60
N ARG A 10 -6.25 -4.82 4.22
CA ARG A 10 -5.57 -5.27 5.46
C ARG A 10 -4.19 -5.87 5.20
N ALA A 11 -3.96 -6.31 3.96
CA ALA A 11 -2.69 -6.82 3.49
C ALA A 11 -2.52 -6.51 2.00
N VAL A 12 -1.27 -6.36 1.58
CA VAL A 12 -0.87 -6.21 0.18
C VAL A 12 0.25 -7.23 -0.06
N GLY A 13 -0.05 -8.30 -0.79
CA GLY A 13 0.87 -9.44 -0.88
C GLY A 13 1.30 -9.95 0.51
N PRO A 14 2.61 -10.13 0.77
CA PRO A 14 3.10 -10.63 2.06
C PRO A 14 3.15 -9.56 3.18
N TYR A 15 2.69 -8.35 2.90
CA TYR A 15 2.79 -7.21 3.83
C TYR A 15 1.46 -6.91 4.51
N ARG A 16 1.40 -7.02 5.84
CA ARG A 16 0.24 -6.59 6.64
C ARG A 16 0.26 -5.08 6.79
N THR A 17 -0.79 -4.39 6.35
CA THR A 17 -0.89 -2.93 6.49
C THR A 17 -1.15 -2.52 7.94
N LEU A 18 -0.53 -1.44 8.38
CA LEU A 18 -0.66 -0.88 9.73
C LEU A 18 -1.30 0.51 9.73
N ALA A 19 -0.97 1.35 8.75
CA ALA A 19 -1.45 2.72 8.65
C ALA A 19 -1.28 3.26 7.23
N ARG A 20 -1.98 4.35 6.91
CA ARG A 20 -1.73 5.14 5.69
C ARG A 20 -0.62 6.15 5.94
N LEU A 21 0.40 6.14 5.10
CA LEU A 21 1.46 7.15 5.09
C LEU A 21 1.03 8.38 4.27
N GLY A 22 0.38 8.16 3.13
CA GLY A 22 -0.09 9.23 2.25
C GLY A 22 -0.96 8.73 1.10
N SER A 23 -1.58 9.64 0.36
CA SER A 23 -2.36 9.35 -0.83
C SER A 23 -2.22 10.48 -1.85
N GLY A 24 -2.21 10.14 -3.14
CA GLY A 24 -2.15 11.07 -4.26
C GLY A 24 -2.82 10.48 -5.50
N GLY A 25 -2.70 11.16 -6.65
CA GLY A 25 -3.39 10.79 -7.89
C GLY A 25 -3.19 9.34 -8.32
N MET A 26 -1.98 8.81 -8.16
CA MET A 26 -1.67 7.43 -8.55
C MET A 26 -2.16 6.36 -7.56
N GLY A 27 -2.45 6.72 -6.30
CA GLY A 27 -2.81 5.72 -5.28
C GLY A 27 -2.46 6.08 -3.84
N VAL A 28 -2.25 5.04 -3.03
CA VAL A 28 -2.08 5.15 -1.58
C VAL A 28 -0.80 4.45 -1.15
N VAL A 29 -0.06 5.06 -0.22
CA VAL A 29 1.12 4.47 0.41
C VAL A 29 0.75 4.04 1.82
N TYR A 30 1.00 2.77 2.13
CA TYR A 30 0.76 2.16 3.44
C TYR A 30 2.08 1.90 4.17
N LEU A 31 2.10 2.12 5.48
CA LEU A 31 3.07 1.47 6.34
C LEU A 31 2.60 0.04 6.52
N ALA A 32 3.46 -0.92 6.24
CA ALA A 32 3.16 -2.32 6.37
C ALA A 32 4.31 -3.07 7.04
N ARG A 33 4.02 -4.31 7.44
CA ARG A 33 4.97 -5.18 8.13
C ARG A 33 5.01 -6.55 7.46
N THR A 34 6.20 -7.10 7.26
CA THR A 34 6.37 -8.49 6.81
C THR A 34 6.01 -9.47 7.94
N ALA A 35 5.86 -10.75 7.61
CA ALA A 35 5.70 -11.80 8.63
C ALA A 35 6.87 -11.82 9.64
N GLY A 36 8.10 -11.53 9.19
CA GLY A 36 9.29 -11.44 10.04
C GLY A 36 9.41 -10.15 10.86
N GLY A 37 8.45 -9.22 10.77
CA GLY A 37 8.40 -8.03 11.61
C GLY A 37 9.02 -6.76 11.01
N THR A 38 9.67 -6.84 9.84
CA THR A 38 10.28 -5.71 9.16
C THR A 38 9.22 -4.74 8.64
N LEU A 39 9.43 -3.44 8.84
CA LEU A 39 8.55 -2.40 8.32
C LEU A 39 8.92 -2.03 6.88
N ALA A 40 7.90 -1.78 6.07
CA ALA A 40 8.04 -1.36 4.67
C ALA A 40 6.97 -0.32 4.31
N ALA A 41 7.27 0.54 3.34
CA ALA A 41 6.29 1.38 2.68
C ALA A 41 5.79 0.66 1.42
N VAL A 42 4.49 0.40 1.33
CA VAL A 42 3.87 -0.30 0.19
C VAL A 42 2.96 0.66 -0.55
N LYS A 43 3.27 0.92 -1.83
CA LYS A 43 2.45 1.78 -2.71
C LYS A 43 1.46 0.91 -3.49
N VAL A 44 0.17 1.14 -3.27
CA VAL A 44 -0.91 0.51 -4.02
C VAL A 44 -1.41 1.50 -5.07
N ILE A 45 -1.37 1.10 -6.32
CA ILE A 45 -1.82 1.91 -7.45
C ILE A 45 -3.29 1.62 -7.73
N ARG A 46 -4.05 2.65 -8.10
CA ARG A 46 -5.45 2.48 -8.49
C ARG A 46 -5.53 1.68 -9.79
N ALA A 47 -6.53 0.81 -9.91
CA ALA A 47 -6.70 -0.08 -11.07
C ALA A 47 -6.72 0.69 -12.41
N GLU A 48 -7.30 1.89 -12.43
CA GLU A 48 -7.31 2.85 -13.55
C GLU A 48 -5.91 3.30 -14.04
N HIS A 49 -4.84 3.07 -13.26
CA HIS A 49 -3.45 3.35 -13.63
C HIS A 49 -2.56 2.09 -13.60
N ALA A 50 -3.14 0.91 -13.35
CA ALA A 50 -2.38 -0.34 -13.18
C ALA A 50 -1.89 -0.94 -14.51
N ASP A 51 -2.45 -0.49 -15.64
CA ASP A 51 -2.02 -0.87 -16.99
C ASP A 51 -0.76 -0.11 -17.46
N ASP A 52 -0.19 0.78 -16.63
CA ASP A 52 1.08 1.44 -16.92
C ASP A 52 2.25 0.42 -16.79
N PRO A 53 2.98 0.11 -17.88
CA PRO A 53 4.08 -0.84 -17.89
C PRO A 53 5.21 -0.53 -16.90
N GLY A 54 5.30 0.71 -16.40
CA GLY A 54 6.33 1.13 -15.45
C GLY A 54 6.13 0.64 -14.00
N PHE A 55 5.04 -0.07 -13.69
CA PHE A 55 4.69 -0.38 -12.29
C PHE A 55 5.23 -1.71 -11.74
N ARG A 56 5.81 -2.57 -12.59
CA ARG A 56 6.45 -3.83 -12.15
C ARG A 56 7.98 -3.67 -12.21
N ALA A 57 8.59 -3.21 -11.12
CA ALA A 57 10.04 -3.17 -10.92
C ALA A 57 10.44 -3.90 -9.64
#